data_AF-A0A3B6C272-F1
#
_entry.id   AF-A0A3B6C272-F1
#
_cell.length_a   1.000
_cell.length_b   1.000
_cell.length_c   1.000
_cell.angle_alpha   90.00
_cell.angle_beta   90.00
_cell.angle_gamma   90.00
#
_symmetry.space_group_name_H-M   'P 1'
#
loop_
_entity.id
_entity.type
_entity.pdbx_description
1 polymer ?
#
loop_
_entity_poly.entity_id
_entity_poly.type
_entity_poly.pdbx_seq_one_letter_code
_entity_poly.pdbx_strand_id
1 'polypeptide(L)'
;MQGLAPSSKLSLTIVVVVLLLGMAGAAHGLTRVVASSPDEPCMNMTLYYHNILYNGNNTANAAAAAATKPTALATTYWKNSTFFGTLIVFNDPVTVGKALPLTGEEPAARAQGFYFYDKRESLTSWFGFSIVFNSTAHKGTLNLVGADLMGDATRDFSVVGGTGDFFMARGVATIRTDAIEGLYYFRQQMDIKLYECYVWL
;
A
#
# COMPACT_ATOMS: atom_id res chain seq x y z
N MET A 1 -45.99 57.15 -39.94
CA MET A 1 -45.16 55.96 -40.21
C MET A 1 -44.05 55.89 -39.16
N GLN A 2 -44.19 55.05 -38.13
CA GLN A 2 -43.08 54.68 -37.26
C GLN A 2 -43.18 53.16 -37.05
N GLY A 3 -42.21 52.45 -37.62
CA GLY A 3 -42.12 50.99 -37.57
C GLY A 3 -41.51 50.53 -36.24
N LEU A 4 -42.14 49.52 -35.64
CA LEU A 4 -41.61 48.80 -34.49
C LEU A 4 -40.48 47.86 -34.97
N ALA A 5 -39.27 48.02 -34.43
CA ALA A 5 -38.16 47.08 -34.62
C ALA A 5 -38.28 45.89 -33.63
N PRO A 6 -38.02 44.64 -34.04
CA PRO A 6 -38.09 43.50 -33.15
C PRO A 6 -36.85 43.41 -32.25
N SER A 7 -37.08 43.28 -30.95
CA SER A 7 -36.07 43.12 -29.91
C SER A 7 -35.42 41.73 -29.99
N SER A 8 -34.14 41.66 -30.38
CA SER A 8 -33.36 40.40 -30.47
C SER A 8 -32.89 39.85 -29.11
N LYS A 9 -33.29 40.47 -27.99
CA LYS A 9 -32.77 40.12 -26.66
C LYS A 9 -33.31 38.79 -26.12
N LEU A 10 -34.44 38.30 -26.62
CA LEU A 10 -35.11 37.11 -26.09
C LEU A 10 -34.44 35.78 -26.51
N SER A 11 -33.75 35.75 -27.65
CA SER A 11 -33.10 34.54 -28.18
C SER A 11 -31.77 34.25 -27.46
N LEU A 12 -30.99 35.28 -27.14
CA LEU A 12 -29.68 35.12 -26.53
C LEU A 12 -29.76 34.65 -25.07
N THR A 13 -30.78 35.07 -24.32
CA THR A 13 -30.95 34.66 -22.92
C THR A 13 -31.32 33.19 -22.79
N ILE A 14 -32.16 32.67 -23.68
CA ILE A 14 -32.58 31.26 -23.66
C ILE A 14 -31.39 30.34 -23.98
N VAL A 15 -30.54 30.71 -24.95
CA VAL A 15 -29.34 29.94 -25.30
C VAL A 15 -28.32 29.89 -24.14
N VAL A 16 -28.14 30.99 -23.42
CA VAL A 16 -27.24 31.04 -22.24
C VAL A 16 -27.76 30.18 -21.09
N VAL A 17 -29.07 30.16 -20.85
CA VAL A 17 -29.67 29.30 -19.81
C VAL A 17 -29.54 27.82 -20.17
N VAL A 18 -29.75 27.43 -21.43
CA VAL A 18 -29.60 26.03 -21.86
C VAL A 18 -28.13 25.57 -21.79
N LEU A 19 -27.15 26.46 -22.09
CA LEU A 19 -25.73 26.13 -21.93
C LEU A 19 -25.32 25.97 -20.46
N LEU A 20 -25.90 26.76 -19.54
CA LEU A 20 -25.61 26.68 -18.11
C LEU A 20 -26.20 25.43 -17.44
N LEU A 21 -27.34 24.91 -17.94
CA LEU A 21 -27.89 23.64 -17.45
C LEU A 21 -27.09 22.41 -17.91
N GLY A 22 -26.20 22.54 -18.91
CA GLY A 22 -25.34 21.46 -19.40
C GLY A 22 -24.08 21.21 -18.56
N MET A 23 -23.79 22.04 -17.55
CA MET A 23 -22.61 21.94 -16.68
C MET A 23 -22.93 21.46 -15.26
N ALA A 24 -24.07 20.80 -15.05
CA ALA A 24 -24.26 19.96 -13.87
C ALA A 24 -23.47 18.65 -14.08
N GLY A 25 -22.14 18.75 -14.06
CA GLY A 25 -21.32 17.56 -13.84
C GLY A 25 -21.78 16.92 -12.53
N ALA A 26 -22.16 15.65 -12.56
CA ALA A 26 -22.47 14.91 -11.35
C ALA A 26 -21.31 15.13 -10.37
N ALA A 27 -21.60 15.82 -9.26
CA ALA A 27 -20.65 15.89 -8.17
C ALA A 27 -20.49 14.44 -7.68
N HIS A 28 -19.40 13.79 -8.09
CA HIS A 28 -19.03 12.48 -7.60
C HIS A 28 -18.74 12.64 -6.12
N GLY A 29 -19.78 12.47 -5.30
CA GLY A 29 -19.72 12.67 -3.87
C GLY A 29 -18.86 11.59 -3.26
N LEU A 30 -17.81 12.00 -2.55
CA LEU A 30 -17.01 11.06 -1.76
C LEU A 30 -17.84 10.58 -0.56
N THR A 31 -18.15 9.30 -0.51
CA THR A 31 -18.92 8.70 0.57
C THR A 31 -18.00 7.96 1.53
N ARG A 32 -18.04 8.35 2.81
CA ARG A 32 -17.34 7.64 3.89
C ARG A 32 -18.13 6.40 4.27
N VAL A 33 -17.49 5.23 4.20
CA VAL A 33 -18.03 3.94 4.63
C VAL A 33 -17.21 3.46 5.81
N VAL A 34 -17.88 3.21 6.93
CA VAL A 34 -17.27 2.63 8.13
C VAL A 34 -17.91 1.27 8.38
N ALA A 35 -17.09 0.24 8.54
CA ALA A 35 -17.55 -1.12 8.80
C ALA A 35 -18.38 -1.19 10.10
N SER A 36 -19.50 -1.92 10.04
CA SER A 36 -20.39 -2.17 11.18
C SER A 36 -19.86 -3.23 12.14
N SER A 37 -18.99 -4.12 11.66
CA SER A 37 -18.44 -5.22 12.44
C SER A 37 -17.01 -5.56 11.99
N PRO A 38 -16.21 -6.22 12.86
CA PRO A 38 -14.87 -6.69 12.49
C PRO A 38 -14.84 -7.75 11.37
N ASP A 39 -15.96 -8.42 11.12
CA ASP A 39 -16.06 -9.48 10.11
C ASP A 39 -16.51 -8.96 8.74
N GLU A 40 -16.94 -7.70 8.67
CA GLU A 40 -17.48 -7.05 7.46
C GLU A 40 -16.65 -5.81 7.08
N PRO A 41 -15.38 -5.98 6.67
CA PRO A 41 -14.58 -4.85 6.21
C PRO A 41 -15.19 -4.25 4.93
N CYS A 42 -15.07 -2.94 4.77
CA CYS A 42 -15.56 -2.24 3.57
C CYS A 42 -14.72 -2.54 2.32
N MET A 43 -13.48 -3.01 2.52
CA MET A 43 -12.62 -3.54 1.47
C MET A 43 -11.74 -4.65 2.03
N ASN A 44 -11.56 -5.72 1.26
CA ASN A 44 -10.73 -6.86 1.62
C ASN A 44 -9.89 -7.29 0.41
N MET A 45 -8.59 -7.50 0.61
CA MET A 45 -7.70 -8.02 -0.42
C MET A 45 -6.60 -8.89 0.20
N THR A 46 -6.15 -9.89 -0.55
CA THR A 46 -4.96 -10.69 -0.20
C THR A 46 -3.88 -10.42 -1.22
N LEU A 47 -2.69 -10.09 -0.72
CA LEU A 47 -1.50 -9.82 -1.52
C LEU A 47 -0.32 -10.63 -1.01
N TYR A 48 0.67 -10.86 -1.87
CA TYR A 48 1.92 -11.54 -1.51
C TYR A 48 3.08 -10.57 -1.65
N TYR A 49 3.75 -10.28 -0.54
CA TYR A 49 4.96 -9.48 -0.45
C TYR A 49 6.19 -10.38 -0.59
N HIS A 50 7.11 -10.02 -1.48
CA HIS A 50 8.32 -10.80 -1.75
C HIS A 50 9.56 -9.97 -1.48
N ASN A 51 10.30 -10.29 -0.42
CA ASN A 51 11.58 -9.64 -0.16
C ASN A 51 12.71 -10.42 -0.83
N ILE A 52 13.50 -9.74 -1.65
CA ILE A 52 14.69 -10.31 -2.30
C ILE A 52 15.89 -9.47 -1.87
N LEU A 53 16.56 -9.92 -0.80
CA LEU A 53 17.68 -9.21 -0.20
C LEU A 53 18.95 -9.37 -1.04
N TYR A 54 19.71 -8.28 -1.17
CA TYR A 54 21.01 -8.29 -1.80
C TYR A 54 21.99 -9.20 -1.03
N ASN A 55 22.58 -10.16 -1.74
CA ASN A 55 23.49 -11.16 -1.18
C ASN A 55 24.96 -10.95 -1.58
N GLY A 56 25.27 -9.86 -2.28
CA GLY A 56 26.61 -9.57 -2.81
C GLY A 56 26.82 -9.96 -4.28
N ASN A 57 25.91 -10.75 -4.88
CA ASN A 57 26.07 -11.27 -6.25
C ASN A 57 24.75 -11.33 -7.06
N ASN A 58 23.64 -10.79 -6.54
CA ASN A 58 22.32 -10.84 -7.15
C ASN A 58 21.75 -9.46 -7.54
N THR A 59 22.61 -8.51 -7.94
CA THR A 59 22.23 -7.10 -8.23
C THR A 59 21.07 -6.96 -9.21
N ALA A 60 20.96 -7.85 -10.20
CA ALA A 60 19.88 -7.82 -11.18
C ALA A 60 18.50 -8.17 -10.60
N ASN A 61 18.45 -8.92 -9.50
CA ASN A 61 17.22 -9.47 -8.93
C ASN A 61 16.88 -8.89 -7.55
N ALA A 62 17.87 -8.39 -6.82
CA ALA A 62 17.68 -7.85 -5.48
C ALA A 62 16.78 -6.60 -5.52
N ALA A 63 15.80 -6.58 -4.64
CA ALA A 63 14.87 -5.46 -4.45
C ALA A 63 14.96 -4.86 -3.03
N ALA A 64 15.79 -5.45 -2.17
CA ALA A 64 16.09 -4.97 -0.84
C ALA A 64 17.60 -5.03 -0.54
N ALA A 65 18.07 -4.17 0.37
CA ALA A 65 19.46 -4.17 0.81
C ALA A 65 19.60 -3.68 2.26
N ALA A 66 20.62 -4.16 2.95
CA ALA A 66 20.99 -3.63 4.26
C ALA A 66 21.58 -2.22 4.11
N ALA A 67 20.94 -1.25 4.75
CA ALA A 67 21.41 0.13 4.84
C ALA A 67 22.38 0.33 6.02
N THR A 68 22.32 -0.53 7.03
CA THR A 68 23.23 -0.52 8.19
C THR A 68 23.79 -1.91 8.46
N LYS A 69 24.90 -1.97 9.19
CA LYS A 69 25.39 -3.22 9.81
C LYS A 69 24.67 -3.45 11.14
N PRO A 70 24.61 -4.69 11.66
CA PRO A 70 24.19 -4.93 13.04
C PRO A 70 24.98 -4.05 14.00
N THR A 71 24.31 -3.56 15.05
CA THR A 71 24.97 -2.72 16.05
C THR A 71 25.99 -3.51 16.86
N ALA A 72 26.93 -2.82 17.54
CA ALA A 72 27.87 -3.49 18.43
C ALA A 72 27.15 -4.31 19.54
N LEU A 73 25.94 -3.93 19.93
CA LEU A 73 25.15 -4.66 20.92
C LEU A 73 24.73 -6.06 20.43
N ALA A 74 24.55 -6.23 19.11
CA ALA A 74 24.16 -7.48 18.49
C ALA A 74 25.22 -8.59 18.67
N THR A 75 26.50 -8.23 18.63
CA THR A 75 27.62 -9.18 18.63
C THR A 75 28.34 -9.29 19.98
N THR A 76 28.14 -8.32 20.89
CA THR A 76 28.87 -8.27 22.17
C THR A 76 28.36 -9.32 23.18
N TYR A 77 27.06 -9.64 23.17
CA TYR A 77 26.47 -10.49 24.22
C TYR A 77 26.11 -11.91 23.74
N TRP A 78 25.70 -12.11 22.49
CA TRP A 78 25.23 -13.41 22.00
C TRP A 78 26.02 -13.87 20.76
N LYS A 79 26.67 -15.04 20.84
CA LYS A 79 27.44 -15.63 19.72
C LYS A 79 26.59 -16.01 18.50
N ASN A 80 25.28 -16.19 18.69
CA ASN A 80 24.32 -16.47 17.61
C ASN A 80 23.53 -15.18 17.28
N SER A 81 24.26 -14.17 16.81
CA SER A 81 23.85 -12.77 16.68
C SER A 81 22.45 -12.59 16.08
N THR A 82 21.54 -11.99 16.85
CA THR A 82 20.38 -11.29 16.30
C THR A 82 20.88 -10.16 15.42
N PHE A 83 20.26 -9.89 14.26
CA PHE A 83 20.64 -8.78 13.38
C PHE A 83 20.29 -7.39 13.95
N PHE A 84 20.26 -7.24 15.28
CA PHE A 84 19.75 -6.09 16.01
C PHE A 84 20.34 -4.77 15.53
N GLY A 85 19.45 -3.87 15.11
CA GLY A 85 19.74 -2.56 14.54
C GLY A 85 20.19 -2.57 13.07
N THR A 86 20.21 -3.73 12.42
CA THR A 86 20.30 -3.81 10.95
C THR A 86 19.00 -3.27 10.37
N LEU A 87 19.10 -2.20 9.59
CA LEU A 87 18.02 -1.59 8.81
C LEU A 87 18.11 -2.12 7.39
N ILE A 88 17.00 -2.63 6.88
CA ILE A 88 16.82 -3.06 5.49
C ILE A 88 15.90 -2.06 4.80
N VAL A 89 16.32 -1.54 3.66
CA VAL A 89 15.49 -0.73 2.76
C VAL A 89 15.05 -1.58 1.58
N PHE A 90 13.82 -1.41 1.12
CA PHE A 90 13.25 -2.25 0.07
C PHE A 90 12.29 -1.52 -0.87
N ASN A 91 12.24 -1.99 -2.11
CA ASN A 91 11.28 -1.67 -3.17
C ASN A 91 10.85 -2.97 -3.86
N ASP A 92 10.14 -3.79 -3.10
CA ASP A 92 9.86 -5.18 -3.39
C ASP A 92 8.58 -5.36 -4.21
N PRO A 93 8.49 -6.41 -5.05
CA PRO A 93 7.28 -6.72 -5.78
C PRO A 93 6.18 -7.25 -4.84
N VAL A 94 4.94 -6.83 -5.13
CA VAL A 94 3.72 -7.32 -4.47
C VAL A 94 2.76 -7.88 -5.52
N THR A 95 2.29 -9.09 -5.32
CA THR A 95 1.51 -9.85 -6.32
C THR A 95 0.18 -10.34 -5.76
N VAL A 96 -0.77 -10.65 -6.63
CA VAL A 96 -2.08 -11.22 -6.24
C VAL A 96 -1.98 -12.72 -5.93
N GLY A 97 -1.00 -13.41 -6.49
CA GLY A 97 -0.73 -14.83 -6.26
C GLY A 97 0.71 -15.09 -5.82
N LYS A 98 1.02 -16.32 -5.40
CA LYS A 98 2.32 -16.67 -4.81
C LYS A 98 3.52 -16.58 -5.76
N ALA A 99 3.29 -16.49 -7.07
CA ALA A 99 4.33 -16.44 -8.08
C ALA A 99 4.90 -15.03 -8.19
N LEU A 100 6.23 -14.93 -8.30
CA LEU A 100 6.88 -13.69 -8.70
C LEU A 100 6.51 -13.33 -10.16
N PRO A 101 6.49 -12.03 -10.52
CA PRO A 101 6.30 -11.62 -11.89
C PRO A 101 7.43 -12.17 -12.78
N LEU A 102 7.11 -12.45 -14.05
CA LEU A 102 8.16 -12.81 -15.02
C LEU A 102 9.07 -11.60 -15.26
N THR A 103 10.28 -11.86 -15.73
CA THR A 103 11.25 -10.81 -16.04
C THR A 103 10.65 -9.79 -17.00
N GLY A 104 10.58 -8.53 -16.58
CA GLY A 104 10.03 -7.42 -17.37
C GLY A 104 8.54 -7.16 -17.19
N GLU A 105 7.82 -7.99 -16.42
CA GLU A 105 6.43 -7.72 -16.04
C GLU A 105 6.38 -6.84 -14.78
N GLU A 106 5.46 -5.87 -14.76
CA GLU A 106 5.21 -5.11 -13.56
C GLU A 106 4.34 -5.91 -12.57
N PRO A 107 4.69 -5.94 -11.28
CA PRO A 107 3.87 -6.55 -10.26
C PRO A 107 2.57 -5.78 -10.05
N ALA A 108 1.62 -6.38 -9.33
CA ALA A 108 0.33 -5.74 -9.02
C ALA A 108 0.49 -4.44 -8.21
N ALA A 109 1.50 -4.41 -7.34
CA ALA A 109 1.93 -3.25 -6.59
C ALA A 109 3.42 -3.38 -6.22
N ARG A 110 3.99 -2.34 -5.60
CA ARG A 110 5.29 -2.41 -4.95
C ARG A 110 5.22 -2.07 -3.48
N ALA A 111 5.90 -2.82 -2.63
CA ALA A 111 6.11 -2.45 -1.24
C ALA A 111 7.39 -1.63 -1.13
N GLN A 112 7.28 -0.39 -0.68
CA GLN A 112 8.39 0.57 -0.59
C GLN A 112 8.54 1.06 0.84
N GLY A 113 9.69 0.83 1.45
CA GLY A 113 9.92 1.23 2.83
C GLY A 113 11.12 0.57 3.45
N PHE A 114 11.01 0.28 4.73
CA PHE A 114 12.07 -0.34 5.50
C PHE A 114 11.54 -1.25 6.60
N TYR A 115 12.41 -2.16 7.03
CA TYR A 115 12.28 -2.83 8.30
C TYR A 115 13.62 -2.86 9.03
N PHE A 116 13.60 -2.99 10.34
CA PHE A 116 14.82 -3.22 11.10
C PHE A 116 14.59 -4.29 12.16
N TYR A 117 15.64 -5.00 12.53
CA TYR A 117 15.57 -5.97 13.63
C TYR A 117 15.71 -5.26 14.96
N ASP A 118 14.73 -5.43 15.84
CA ASP A 118 14.48 -4.55 16.98
C ASP A 118 14.60 -5.23 18.35
N LYS A 119 14.96 -6.52 18.37
CA LYS A 119 15.19 -7.26 19.61
C LYS A 119 16.53 -7.99 19.61
N ARG A 120 17.12 -8.08 20.79
CA ARG A 120 18.46 -8.66 21.03
C ARG A 120 18.39 -10.16 21.32
N GLU A 121 17.30 -10.64 21.91
CA GLU A 121 17.17 -12.02 22.38
C GLU A 121 16.40 -12.92 21.42
N SER A 122 15.72 -12.36 20.42
CA SER A 122 14.94 -13.11 19.43
C SER A 122 14.88 -12.37 18.11
N LEU A 123 14.67 -13.10 17.02
CA LEU A 123 14.49 -12.49 15.70
C LEU A 123 13.09 -11.90 15.58
N THR A 124 12.98 -10.60 15.85
CA THR A 124 11.80 -9.78 15.57
C THR A 124 12.23 -8.58 14.74
N SER A 125 11.28 -8.00 14.04
CA SER A 125 11.51 -6.80 13.25
C SER A 125 10.36 -5.81 13.41
N TRP A 126 10.59 -4.58 13.00
CA TRP A 126 9.55 -3.55 12.90
C TRP A 126 9.52 -3.02 11.48
N PHE A 127 8.33 -2.94 10.91
CA PHE A 127 8.10 -2.53 9.52
C PHE A 127 7.45 -1.16 9.44
N GLY A 128 7.91 -0.34 8.50
CA GLY A 128 7.25 0.87 8.05
C GLY A 128 7.37 1.00 6.54
N PHE A 129 6.25 0.87 5.82
CA PHE A 129 6.26 0.86 4.37
C PHE A 129 4.93 1.29 3.75
N SER A 130 4.98 1.62 2.47
CA SER A 130 3.82 1.86 1.63
C SER A 130 3.66 0.74 0.62
N ILE A 131 2.43 0.23 0.43
CA ILE A 131 2.07 -0.53 -0.77
C ILE A 131 1.63 0.49 -1.81
N VAL A 132 2.37 0.57 -2.90
CA VAL A 132 2.18 1.51 -4.01
C VAL A 132 1.51 0.81 -5.16
N PHE A 133 0.25 1.15 -5.40
CA PHE A 133 -0.56 0.64 -6.51
C PHE A 133 -0.48 1.62 -7.66
N ASN A 134 -0.18 1.11 -8.86
CA ASN A 134 -0.10 1.92 -10.08
C ASN A 134 -0.60 1.13 -11.29
N SER A 135 -1.78 0.55 -11.17
CA SER A 135 -2.46 -0.18 -12.24
C SER A 135 -3.73 0.57 -12.66
N THR A 136 -4.41 0.05 -13.68
CA THR A 136 -5.76 0.52 -14.06
C THR A 136 -6.83 0.09 -13.06
N ALA A 137 -6.59 -0.96 -12.27
CA ALA A 137 -7.53 -1.44 -11.27
C ALA A 137 -7.45 -0.64 -9.97
N HIS A 138 -6.22 -0.32 -9.53
CA HIS A 138 -5.96 0.46 -8.34
C HIS A 138 -4.79 1.41 -8.53
N LYS A 139 -4.96 2.66 -8.11
CA LYS A 139 -3.96 3.72 -8.13
C LYS A 139 -3.96 4.51 -6.83
N GLY A 140 -2.84 4.45 -6.12
CA GLY A 140 -2.71 5.10 -4.81
C GLY A 140 -1.77 4.34 -3.89
N THR A 141 -1.83 4.64 -2.59
CA THR A 141 -1.00 3.96 -1.60
C THR A 141 -1.78 3.53 -0.37
N LEU A 142 -1.38 2.42 0.23
CA LEU A 142 -1.70 2.08 1.62
C LEU A 142 -0.41 2.19 2.43
N ASN A 143 -0.46 2.85 3.58
CA ASN A 143 0.69 3.01 4.47
C ASN A 143 0.52 2.10 5.68
N LEU A 144 1.54 1.29 5.94
CA LEU A 144 1.52 0.25 6.97
C LEU A 144 2.67 0.44 7.94
N VAL A 145 2.39 0.21 9.23
CA VAL A 145 3.40 0.11 10.29
C VAL A 145 3.05 -1.02 11.24
N GLY A 146 4.05 -1.72 11.76
CA GLY A 146 3.80 -2.78 12.73
C GLY A 146 5.04 -3.49 13.23
N ALA A 147 4.91 -4.07 14.42
CA ALA A 147 5.88 -5.00 14.95
C ALA A 147 5.66 -6.39 14.34
N ASP A 148 6.72 -6.95 13.80
CA ASP A 148 6.78 -8.28 13.23
C ASP A 148 7.41 -9.25 14.24
N LEU A 149 6.53 -9.91 14.98
CA LEU A 149 6.87 -11.03 15.86
C LEU A 149 7.02 -12.30 15.00
N MET A 150 8.16 -12.45 14.32
CA MET A 150 8.38 -13.48 13.29
C MET A 150 8.17 -14.94 13.74
N GLY A 151 8.17 -15.21 15.06
CA GLY A 151 7.88 -16.53 15.62
C GLY A 151 6.38 -16.88 15.68
N ASP A 152 5.49 -15.89 15.53
CA ASP A 152 4.05 -16.08 15.59
C ASP A 152 3.48 -16.52 14.24
N ALA A 153 2.43 -17.34 14.26
CA ALA A 153 1.78 -17.83 13.04
C ALA A 153 1.17 -16.70 12.19
N THR A 154 0.69 -15.65 12.85
CA THR A 154 0.07 -14.45 12.25
C THR A 154 0.51 -13.21 13.02
N ARG A 155 0.72 -12.10 12.32
CA ARG A 155 1.07 -10.80 12.92
C ARG A 155 0.22 -9.71 12.28
N ASP A 156 -0.22 -8.72 13.04
CA ASP A 156 -1.07 -7.65 12.51
C ASP A 156 -0.28 -6.35 12.38
N PHE A 157 -0.30 -5.76 11.19
CA PHE A 157 0.19 -4.41 10.93
C PHE A 157 -0.98 -3.45 10.79
N SER A 158 -0.81 -2.24 11.32
CA SER A 158 -1.81 -1.18 11.18
C SER A 158 -1.73 -0.57 9.78
N VAL A 159 -2.87 -0.47 9.10
CA VAL A 159 -3.02 0.44 7.96
C VAL A 159 -3.34 1.81 8.53
N VAL A 160 -2.34 2.70 8.53
CA VAL A 160 -2.42 4.02 9.19
C VAL A 160 -2.94 5.13 8.28
N GLY A 161 -3.09 4.87 6.99
CA GLY A 161 -3.61 5.82 6.04
C GLY A 161 -3.43 5.34 4.60
N GLY A 162 -3.98 6.09 3.66
CA GLY A 162 -3.76 5.86 2.24
C GLY A 162 -4.01 7.10 1.38
N THR A 163 -3.67 6.98 0.10
CA THR A 163 -3.79 8.02 -0.92
C THR A 163 -4.46 7.46 -2.18
N GLY A 164 -4.89 8.33 -3.10
CA GLY A 164 -5.57 7.92 -4.33
C GLY A 164 -6.87 7.17 -4.01
N ASP A 165 -7.03 5.99 -4.60
CA ASP A 165 -8.19 5.12 -4.35
C ASP A 165 -8.35 4.71 -2.88
N PHE A 166 -7.29 4.81 -2.09
CA PHE A 166 -7.28 4.48 -0.66
C PHE A 166 -7.25 5.72 0.25
N PHE A 167 -7.69 6.87 -0.26
CA PHE A 167 -7.70 8.11 0.50
C PHE A 167 -8.38 7.94 1.87
N MET A 168 -7.68 8.34 2.94
CA MET A 168 -8.13 8.27 4.33
C MET A 168 -8.46 6.85 4.84
N ALA A 169 -7.99 5.81 4.15
CA ALA A 169 -8.22 4.43 4.55
C ALA A 169 -7.64 4.12 5.94
N ARG A 170 -8.39 3.33 6.75
CA ARG A 170 -7.89 2.72 7.99
C ARG A 170 -8.25 1.25 8.05
N GLY A 171 -7.35 0.45 8.62
CA GLY A 171 -7.49 -1.00 8.57
C GLY A 171 -6.38 -1.76 9.29
N VAL A 172 -6.37 -3.06 9.06
CA VAL A 172 -5.38 -4.00 9.56
C VAL A 172 -4.93 -4.90 8.41
N ALA A 173 -3.63 -5.15 8.34
CA ALA A 173 -3.05 -6.17 7.47
C ALA A 173 -2.55 -7.33 8.33
N THR A 174 -3.16 -8.50 8.19
CA THR A 174 -2.71 -9.73 8.85
C THR A 174 -1.68 -10.42 7.98
N ILE A 175 -0.49 -10.58 8.54
CA ILE A 175 0.72 -11.07 7.89
C ILE A 175 0.96 -12.53 8.28
N ARG A 176 1.17 -13.38 7.27
CA ARG A 176 1.59 -14.77 7.44
C ARG A 176 2.86 -15.03 6.65
N THR A 177 3.81 -15.71 7.27
CA THR A 177 5.00 -16.18 6.56
C THR A 177 4.61 -17.36 5.68
N ASP A 178 4.72 -17.21 4.36
CA ASP A 178 4.32 -18.24 3.39
C ASP A 178 5.53 -19.03 2.85
N ALA A 179 6.69 -18.39 2.69
CA ALA A 179 7.94 -19.06 2.33
C ALA A 179 9.16 -18.31 2.86
N ILE A 180 10.22 -19.06 3.20
CA ILE A 180 11.55 -18.54 3.54
C ILE A 180 12.58 -19.41 2.82
N GLU A 181 13.53 -18.78 2.12
CA GLU A 181 14.66 -19.46 1.48
C GLU A 181 15.98 -18.82 1.99
N GLY A 182 16.56 -19.46 3.00
CA GLY A 182 17.76 -18.95 3.66
C GLY A 182 17.53 -17.59 4.33
N LEU A 183 18.49 -16.68 4.15
CA LEU A 183 18.45 -15.31 4.69
C LEU A 183 18.10 -14.24 3.65
N TYR A 184 17.95 -14.64 2.38
CA TYR A 184 17.92 -13.68 1.26
C TYR A 184 16.59 -13.61 0.55
N TYR A 185 15.68 -14.55 0.80
CA TYR A 185 14.33 -14.50 0.27
C TYR A 185 13.31 -14.91 1.32
N PHE A 186 12.24 -14.14 1.39
CA PHE A 186 11.03 -14.55 2.07
C PHE A 186 9.79 -13.99 1.37
N ARG A 187 8.68 -14.72 1.52
CA ARG A 187 7.36 -14.32 1.04
C ARG A 187 6.39 -14.26 2.21
N GLN A 188 5.68 -13.14 2.31
CA GLN A 188 4.60 -12.96 3.27
C GLN A 188 3.27 -12.81 2.55
N GLN A 189 2.26 -13.56 2.98
CA GLN A 189 0.87 -13.29 2.63
C GLN A 189 0.38 -12.15 3.52
N MET A 190 -0.24 -11.14 2.93
CA MET A 190 -0.87 -10.01 3.59
C MET A 190 -2.37 -10.03 3.30
N ASP A 191 -3.17 -10.33 4.31
CA ASP A 191 -4.63 -10.17 4.25
C ASP A 191 -4.99 -8.79 4.78
N ILE A 192 -5.33 -7.87 3.87
CA ILE A 192 -5.58 -6.47 4.16
C ILE A 192 -7.08 -6.24 4.25
N LYS A 193 -7.54 -5.82 5.43
CA LYS A 193 -8.93 -5.46 5.71
C LYS A 193 -9.02 -3.99 6.06
N LEU A 194 -9.76 -3.23 5.27
CA LEU A 194 -10.06 -1.82 5.55
C LEU A 194 -11.43 -1.71 6.22
N TYR A 195 -11.48 -0.99 7.32
CA TYR A 195 -12.71 -0.76 8.10
C TYR A 195 -13.22 0.68 7.98
N GLU A 196 -12.41 1.57 7.40
CA GLU A 196 -12.83 2.88 6.96
C GLU A 196 -12.37 3.10 5.52
N CYS A 197 -13.33 3.34 4.63
CA CYS A 197 -13.13 3.51 3.20
C CYS A 197 -13.84 4.79 2.73
N TYR A 198 -13.36 5.36 1.63
CA TYR A 198 -13.96 6.53 0.99
C TYR A 198 -14.18 6.22 -0.48
N VAL A 199 -15.44 6.08 -0.88
CA VAL A 199 -15.83 5.56 -2.20
C VAL A 199 -16.46 6.68 -3.02
N TRP A 200 -16.07 6.78 -4.29
CA TRP A 200 -16.68 7.69 -5.25
C TRP A 200 -17.95 7.05 -5.80
N LEU A 201 -19.08 7.77 -5.69
CA LEU A 201 -20.37 7.40 -6.30
C LEU A 201 -20.49 7.97 -7.71
#